data_AF-A0A7S1TGT5-F1
#
_entry.id   AF-A0A7S1TGT5-F1
#
_cell.length_a   1.000
_cell.length_b   1.000
_cell.length_c   1.000
_cell.angle_alpha   90.00
_cell.angle_beta   90.00
_cell.angle_gamma   90.00
#
_symmetry.space_group_name_H-M   'P 1'
#
loop_
_entity.id
_entity.type
_entity.pdbx_description
1 polymer ?
#
loop_
_entity_poly.entity_id
_entity_poly.type
_entity_poly.pdbx_seq_one_letter_code
_entity_poly.pdbx_strand_id
1 'polypeptide(L)'
;GYGLGWYANRDDPWPCLYRAVRPAWNDTNLCNLAEKLQVTLFFAHVRAASQGMDVSENTCHPFRQGRYMWMHNGAVAQFFRIRRAILARLKGGAFDFALSCGTSDSAWCFALFLNEIEDAERPLQAHAIADALNRSFKVLEELLLQEGVEEISLLN
;
A
#
# COMPACT_ATOMS: atom_id res chain seq x y z
N GLY A 1 -1.91 14.20 -3.30
CA GLY A 1 -1.15 14.16 -2.04
C GLY A 1 0.21 13.55 -2.27
N TYR A 2 1.03 13.48 -1.24
CA TYR A 2 2.33 12.81 -1.31
C TYR A 2 2.65 12.16 0.04
N GLY A 3 3.65 11.30 0.04
CA GLY A 3 4.24 10.84 1.29
C GLY A 3 5.66 10.32 1.15
N LEU A 4 6.31 10.25 2.29
CA LEU A 4 7.63 9.72 2.53
C LEU A 4 7.51 8.70 3.67
N GLY A 5 8.12 7.53 3.53
CA GLY A 5 8.25 6.56 4.61
C GLY A 5 9.68 6.06 4.68
N TRP A 6 10.21 5.81 5.87
CA TRP A 6 11.60 5.40 6.04
C TRP A 6 11.80 4.57 7.29
N TYR A 7 12.80 3.68 7.26
CA TYR A 7 13.27 2.98 8.44
C TYR A 7 14.40 3.81 9.07
N ALA A 8 14.21 4.25 10.31
CA ALA A 8 15.12 5.19 10.96
C ALA A 8 16.47 4.54 11.34
N ASN A 9 16.44 3.31 11.84
CA ASN A 9 17.62 2.51 12.15
C ASN A 9 17.28 1.02 12.00
N ARG A 10 18.29 0.13 12.13
CA ARG A 10 18.11 -1.31 11.91
C ARG A 10 17.39 -2.03 13.06
N ASP A 11 17.39 -1.44 14.24
CA ASP A 11 16.83 -2.04 15.46
C ASP A 11 15.34 -1.73 15.62
N ASP A 12 14.87 -0.67 14.96
CA ASP A 12 13.45 -0.34 14.83
C ASP A 12 12.90 -0.89 13.51
N PRO A 13 12.16 -2.02 13.53
CA PRO A 13 11.59 -2.60 12.33
C PRO A 13 10.38 -1.81 11.81
N TRP A 14 9.89 -0.79 12.53
CA TRP A 14 8.70 -0.05 12.15
C TRP A 14 9.06 1.24 11.42
N PRO A 15 8.63 1.41 10.16
CA PRO A 15 8.97 2.59 9.40
C PRO A 15 8.17 3.81 9.89
N CYS A 16 8.79 4.98 9.86
CA CYS A 16 8.10 6.25 10.07
C CYS A 16 7.39 6.68 8.77
N LEU A 17 6.29 7.42 8.90
CA LEU A 17 5.52 7.95 7.78
C LEU A 17 5.35 9.47 7.92
N TYR A 18 5.60 10.19 6.84
CA TYR A 18 5.22 11.59 6.65
C TYR A 18 4.31 11.66 5.42
N ARG A 19 3.05 12.06 5.58
CA ARG A 19 2.08 12.11 4.48
C ARG A 19 1.28 13.39 4.53
N ALA A 20 0.92 13.92 3.37
CA ALA A 20 0.06 15.08 3.28
C ALA A 20 -0.80 15.04 2.02
N VAL A 21 -2.03 15.56 2.10
CA VAL A 21 -2.94 15.64 0.95
C VAL A 21 -2.57 16.74 -0.05
N ARG A 22 -1.89 17.79 0.42
CA ARG A 22 -1.41 18.91 -0.40
C ARG A 22 -0.29 18.49 -1.35
N PRO A 23 0.05 19.30 -2.35
CA PRO A 23 1.19 19.03 -3.22
C PRO A 23 2.54 19.15 -2.49
N ALA A 24 3.50 18.29 -2.86
CA ALA A 24 4.83 18.24 -2.23
C ALA A 24 5.62 19.55 -2.37
N TRP A 25 5.53 20.20 -3.54
CA TRP A 25 6.24 21.44 -3.82
C TRP A 25 5.79 22.64 -2.98
N ASN A 26 4.64 22.53 -2.31
CA ASN A 26 4.12 23.56 -1.41
C ASN A 26 4.35 23.17 0.06
N ASP A 27 5.35 22.34 0.35
CA ASP A 27 5.66 21.85 1.67
C ASP A 27 7.07 22.18 2.16
N THR A 28 7.21 23.36 2.78
CA THR A 28 8.46 23.80 3.40
C THR A 28 8.95 22.84 4.48
N ASN A 29 8.05 22.18 5.22
CA ASN A 29 8.45 21.22 6.25
C ASN A 29 9.07 19.97 5.64
N LEU A 30 8.58 19.53 4.47
CA LEU A 30 9.21 18.45 3.71
C LEU A 30 10.62 18.84 3.27
N CYS A 31 10.80 20.04 2.70
CA CYS A 31 12.12 20.50 2.26
C CYS A 31 13.11 20.54 3.44
N ASN A 32 12.70 21.16 4.55
CA ASN A 32 13.53 21.24 5.77
C ASN A 32 13.89 19.85 6.32
N LEU A 33 12.94 18.91 6.30
CA LEU A 33 13.16 17.53 6.74
C LEU A 33 14.14 16.79 5.81
N ALA A 34 13.91 16.87 4.50
CA ALA A 34 14.69 16.17 3.49
C ALA A 34 16.17 16.61 3.46
N GLU A 35 16.47 17.86 3.82
CA GLU A 35 17.85 18.35 3.93
C GLU A 35 18.66 17.68 5.06
N LYS A 36 18.00 17.18 6.10
CA LYS A 36 18.64 16.64 7.31
C LYS A 36 18.48 15.14 7.47
N LEU A 37 17.48 14.55 6.80
CA LEU A 37 17.15 13.15 6.98
C LEU A 37 18.20 12.25 6.28
N GLN A 38 18.91 11.46 7.09
CA GLN A 38 19.83 10.43 6.60
C GLN A 38 19.24 9.05 6.88
N VAL A 39 18.94 8.30 5.82
CA VAL A 39 18.28 6.99 5.89
C VAL A 39 18.86 6.06 4.85
N THR A 40 18.84 4.75 5.13
CA THR A 40 19.36 3.73 4.21
C THR A 40 18.28 3.13 3.31
N LEU A 41 17.01 3.22 3.74
CA LEU A 41 15.87 2.71 3.02
C LEU A 41 14.67 3.64 3.23
N PHE A 42 14.17 4.20 2.14
CA PHE A 42 12.99 5.06 2.15
C PHE A 42 12.15 4.86 0.90
N PHE A 43 10.86 5.15 1.04
CA PHE A 43 9.83 5.15 0.01
C PHE A 43 9.29 6.57 -0.12
N ALA A 44 9.15 7.08 -1.34
CA ALA A 44 8.55 8.38 -1.61
C ALA A 44 7.56 8.26 -2.77
N HIS A 45 6.40 8.88 -2.64
CA HIS A 45 5.36 8.80 -3.66
C HIS A 45 4.50 10.05 -3.72
N VAL A 46 4.30 10.58 -4.92
CA VAL A 46 3.31 11.62 -5.21
C VAL A 46 2.10 10.94 -5.84
N ARG A 47 0.94 11.06 -5.19
CA ARG A 47 -0.29 10.40 -5.60
C ARG A 47 -1.23 11.37 -6.31
N ALA A 48 -1.57 11.02 -7.56
CA ALA A 48 -2.78 11.48 -8.22
C ALA A 48 -3.92 10.51 -7.84
N ALA A 49 -4.92 11.00 -7.10
CA ALA A 49 -6.03 10.14 -6.68
C ALA A 49 -6.91 9.77 -7.89
N SER A 50 -7.24 8.49 -8.02
CA SER A 50 -8.20 8.01 -9.01
C SER A 50 -9.57 8.66 -8.80
N GLN A 51 -10.32 8.83 -9.89
CA GLN A 51 -11.63 9.46 -9.82
C GLN A 51 -12.57 8.69 -8.88
N GLY A 52 -13.25 9.42 -7.98
CA GLY A 52 -14.19 8.84 -7.02
C GLY A 52 -13.55 8.21 -5.78
N MET A 53 -12.22 8.26 -5.63
CA MET A 53 -11.52 7.79 -4.43
C MET A 53 -11.35 8.91 -3.41
N ASP A 54 -11.41 8.55 -2.12
CA ASP A 54 -11.22 9.51 -1.03
C ASP A 54 -9.79 10.06 -1.02
N VAL A 55 -9.70 11.38 -0.86
CA VAL A 55 -8.43 12.09 -0.66
C VAL A 55 -8.26 12.38 0.83
N SER A 56 -7.44 11.57 1.49
CA SER A 56 -7.06 11.77 2.89
C SER A 56 -5.60 11.39 3.09
N GLU A 57 -5.03 11.75 4.24
CA GLU A 57 -3.67 11.32 4.59
C GLU A 57 -3.58 9.79 4.66
N ASN A 58 -4.66 9.13 5.09
CA ASN A 58 -4.73 7.67 5.20
C ASN A 58 -4.75 6.96 3.85
N THR A 59 -5.15 7.64 2.78
CA THR A 59 -5.10 7.10 1.41
C THR A 59 -3.83 7.53 0.67
N CYS A 60 -2.97 8.37 1.25
CA CYS A 60 -1.68 8.71 0.67
C CYS A 60 -0.65 7.59 0.92
N HIS A 61 0.09 7.24 -0.12
CA HIS A 61 1.24 6.35 -0.03
C HIS A 61 2.44 7.04 0.68
N PRO A 62 3.36 6.27 1.28
CA PRO A 62 3.29 4.83 1.48
C PRO A 62 2.30 4.43 2.57
N PHE A 63 1.69 3.25 2.41
CA PHE A 63 0.99 2.56 3.49
C PHE A 63 1.99 1.84 4.40
N ARG A 64 1.58 1.57 5.64
CA ARG A 64 2.35 0.78 6.60
C ARG A 64 1.45 -0.15 7.37
N GLN A 65 1.89 -1.40 7.54
CA GLN A 65 1.38 -2.30 8.57
C GLN A 65 2.54 -3.06 9.19
N GLY A 66 2.75 -2.87 10.49
CA GLY A 66 3.94 -3.37 11.20
C GLY A 66 5.22 -2.94 10.50
N ARG A 67 6.05 -3.92 10.12
CA ARG A 67 7.34 -3.73 9.45
C ARG A 67 7.26 -3.52 7.93
N TYR A 68 6.09 -3.58 7.32
CA TYR A 68 5.96 -3.51 5.87
C TYR A 68 5.48 -2.13 5.44
N MET A 69 6.15 -1.57 4.43
CA MET A 69 5.66 -0.42 3.67
C MET A 69 5.20 -0.84 2.29
N TRP A 70 4.22 -0.13 1.75
CA TRP A 70 3.69 -0.38 0.42
C TRP A 70 3.35 0.89 -0.33
N MET A 71 3.62 0.86 -1.64
CA MET A 71 3.18 1.87 -2.59
C MET A 71 2.67 1.14 -3.82
N HIS A 72 1.73 1.75 -4.52
CA HIS A 72 1.17 1.21 -5.75
C HIS A 72 0.97 2.35 -6.73
N ASN A 73 1.40 2.17 -7.97
CA ASN A 73 1.18 3.12 -9.05
C ASN A 73 0.30 2.51 -10.13
N GLY A 74 -0.98 2.85 -10.05
CA GLY A 74 -1.97 2.40 -11.01
C GLY A 74 -3.34 2.35 -10.37
N ALA A 75 -4.18 1.46 -10.89
CA ALA A 75 -5.55 1.29 -10.44
C ALA A 75 -6.01 -0.15 -10.67
N VAL A 76 -6.83 -0.64 -9.75
CA VAL A 76 -7.51 -1.91 -9.93
C VAL A 76 -8.77 -1.70 -10.76
N ALA A 77 -8.85 -2.41 -11.89
CA ALA A 77 -9.98 -2.36 -12.80
C ALA A 77 -11.28 -2.72 -12.08
N GLN A 78 -12.30 -1.87 -12.24
CA GLN A 78 -13.63 -2.05 -11.67
C GLN A 78 -13.62 -2.46 -10.18
N PHE A 79 -12.66 -1.93 -9.41
CA PHE A 79 -12.41 -2.27 -8.01
C PHE A 79 -13.68 -2.44 -7.16
N PHE A 80 -14.64 -1.51 -7.29
CA PHE A 80 -15.89 -1.54 -6.52
C PHE A 80 -16.71 -2.82 -6.68
N ARG A 81 -16.62 -3.51 -7.84
CA ARG A 81 -17.31 -4.78 -8.09
C ARG A 81 -16.68 -5.93 -7.30
N ILE A 82 -15.35 -5.95 -7.20
CA ILE A 82 -14.61 -7.05 -6.57
C ILE A 82 -14.38 -6.86 -5.06
N ARG A 83 -14.68 -5.67 -4.50
CA ARG A 83 -14.45 -5.35 -3.08
C ARG A 83 -15.00 -6.41 -2.13
N ARG A 84 -16.25 -6.81 -2.32
CA ARG A 84 -16.89 -7.82 -1.45
C ARG A 84 -16.11 -9.15 -1.47
N ALA A 85 -15.63 -9.56 -2.64
CA ALA A 85 -14.88 -10.79 -2.81
C ALA A 85 -13.48 -10.69 -2.19
N ILE A 86 -12.81 -9.53 -2.29
CA ILE A 86 -11.54 -9.26 -1.58
C ILE A 86 -11.75 -9.38 -0.07
N LEU A 87 -12.75 -8.70 0.51
CA LEU A 87 -12.99 -8.75 1.96
C LEU A 87 -13.25 -10.17 2.46
N ALA A 88 -13.96 -10.99 1.69
CA ALA A 88 -14.23 -12.38 2.03
C ALA A 88 -12.94 -13.25 2.05
N ARG A 89 -11.89 -12.82 1.36
CA ARG A 89 -10.60 -13.54 1.26
C ARG A 89 -9.61 -13.14 2.36
N LEU A 90 -9.68 -11.91 2.83
CA LEU A 90 -8.78 -11.34 3.84
C LEU A 90 -9.05 -11.92 5.23
N LYS A 91 -7.99 -12.07 6.03
CA LYS A 91 -8.04 -12.61 7.39
C LYS A 91 -7.27 -11.73 8.37
N GLY A 92 -7.69 -11.76 9.64
CA GLY A 92 -6.97 -11.14 10.76
C GLY A 92 -6.58 -9.68 10.48
N GLY A 93 -5.33 -9.33 10.79
CA GLY A 93 -4.84 -7.96 10.65
C GLY A 93 -4.86 -7.40 9.22
N ALA A 94 -4.88 -8.24 8.18
CA ALA A 94 -5.02 -7.77 6.79
C ALA A 94 -6.45 -7.27 6.50
N PHE A 95 -7.45 -7.95 7.06
CA PHE A 95 -8.86 -7.53 6.99
C PHE A 95 -9.06 -6.19 7.71
N ASP A 96 -8.56 -6.09 8.95
CA ASP A 96 -8.68 -4.85 9.75
C ASP A 96 -7.98 -3.67 9.06
N PHE A 97 -6.79 -3.91 8.50
CA PHE A 97 -6.06 -2.91 7.72
C PHE A 97 -6.87 -2.40 6.52
N ALA A 98 -7.43 -3.31 5.70
CA ALA A 98 -8.22 -2.94 4.53
C ALA A 98 -9.42 -2.06 4.89
N LEU A 99 -10.13 -2.38 5.98
CA LEU A 99 -11.26 -1.58 6.45
C LEU A 99 -10.82 -0.18 6.92
N SER A 100 -9.66 -0.07 7.57
CA SER A 100 -9.14 1.22 8.05
C SER A 100 -8.78 2.20 6.93
N CYS A 101 -8.43 1.69 5.74
CA CYS A 101 -8.01 2.49 4.58
C CYS A 101 -9.16 2.79 3.60
N GLY A 102 -10.40 2.45 3.95
CA GLY A 102 -11.61 2.89 3.25
C GLY A 102 -11.70 2.41 1.80
N THR A 103 -11.74 3.37 0.86
CA THR A 103 -12.01 3.13 -0.57
C THR A 103 -10.77 2.91 -1.43
N SER A 104 -9.55 3.04 -0.89
CA SER A 104 -8.34 2.94 -1.69
C SER A 104 -8.06 1.52 -2.18
N ASP A 105 -8.18 1.29 -3.49
CA ASP A 105 -7.78 0.05 -4.17
C ASP A 105 -6.35 -0.39 -3.81
N SER A 106 -5.43 0.57 -3.79
CA SER A 106 -4.02 0.40 -3.50
C SER A 106 -3.78 -0.16 -2.09
N ALA A 107 -4.58 0.27 -1.10
CA ALA A 107 -4.50 -0.25 0.26
C ALA A 107 -5.04 -1.68 0.34
N TRP A 108 -6.03 -2.02 -0.49
CA TRP A 108 -6.60 -3.36 -0.53
C TRP A 108 -5.68 -4.35 -1.25
N CYS A 109 -4.92 -3.89 -2.25
CA CYS A 109 -3.79 -4.66 -2.80
C CYS A 109 -2.73 -4.94 -1.73
N PHE A 110 -2.38 -3.93 -0.92
CA PHE A 110 -1.46 -4.15 0.20
C PHE A 110 -2.03 -5.13 1.23
N ALA A 111 -3.32 -5.07 1.52
CA ALA A 111 -3.99 -6.02 2.39
C ALA A 111 -3.91 -7.46 1.84
N LEU A 112 -4.13 -7.66 0.53
CA LEU A 112 -3.95 -8.95 -0.12
C LEU A 112 -2.50 -9.45 0.02
N PHE A 113 -1.52 -8.58 -0.19
CA PHE A 113 -0.11 -8.92 0.02
C PHE A 113 0.17 -9.35 1.48
N LEU A 114 -0.32 -8.58 2.46
CA LEU A 114 -0.17 -8.91 3.88
C LEU A 114 -0.85 -10.24 4.24
N ASN A 115 -1.97 -10.56 3.60
CA ASN A 115 -2.69 -11.82 3.79
C ASN A 115 -1.90 -13.04 3.27
N GLU A 116 -0.97 -12.84 2.34
CA GLU A 116 -0.10 -13.89 1.79
C GLU A 116 1.23 -14.05 2.56
N ILE A 117 1.43 -13.26 3.63
CA ILE A 117 2.54 -13.38 4.57
C ILE A 117 2.09 -14.24 5.76
N GLU A 118 2.77 -15.35 6.01
CA GLU A 118 2.44 -16.27 7.10
C GLU A 118 2.76 -15.71 8.50
N ASP A 119 3.93 -15.07 8.65
CA ASP A 119 4.39 -14.45 9.90
C ASP A 119 4.91 -13.04 9.62
N ALA A 120 4.07 -12.05 9.90
CA ALA A 120 4.38 -10.64 9.66
C ALA A 120 5.37 -10.05 10.68
N GLU A 121 5.59 -10.71 11.82
CA GLU A 121 6.51 -10.24 12.87
C GLU A 121 7.97 -10.56 12.51
N ARG A 122 8.18 -11.64 11.74
CA ARG A 122 9.51 -12.07 11.32
C ARG A 122 9.99 -11.36 10.05
N PRO A 123 11.30 -11.01 9.97
CA PRO A 123 11.89 -10.53 8.73
C PRO A 123 11.84 -11.63 7.67
N LEU A 124 11.25 -11.31 6.52
CA LEU A 124 11.25 -12.18 5.35
C LEU A 124 12.48 -11.94 4.48
N GLN A 125 12.93 -13.01 3.83
CA GLN A 125 13.91 -12.94 2.76
C GLN A 125 13.27 -12.33 1.50
N ALA A 126 14.08 -11.69 0.66
CA ALA A 126 13.59 -11.01 -0.55
C ALA A 126 12.77 -11.92 -1.48
N HIS A 127 13.16 -13.19 -1.64
CA HIS A 127 12.41 -14.15 -2.47
C HIS A 127 11.03 -14.44 -1.88
N ALA A 128 10.91 -14.57 -0.55
CA ALA A 128 9.62 -14.82 0.10
C ALA A 128 8.67 -13.62 -0.03
N ILE A 129 9.22 -12.40 0.00
CA ILE A 129 8.45 -11.17 -0.29
C ILE A 129 7.95 -11.18 -1.74
N ALA A 130 8.82 -11.53 -2.70
CA ALA A 130 8.43 -11.62 -4.12
C ALA A 130 7.36 -12.71 -4.35
N ASP A 131 7.47 -13.84 -3.67
CA ASP A 131 6.48 -14.92 -3.75
C ASP A 131 5.13 -14.50 -3.17
N ALA A 132 5.11 -13.80 -2.02
CA ALA A 132 3.89 -13.25 -1.44
C ALA A 132 3.23 -12.21 -2.37
N LEU A 133 4.04 -11.35 -3.00
CA LEU A 133 3.58 -10.39 -4.01
C LEU A 133 2.92 -11.11 -5.20
N ASN A 134 3.60 -12.10 -5.78
CA ASN A 134 3.07 -12.87 -6.90
C ASN A 134 1.78 -13.64 -6.53
N ARG A 135 1.69 -14.18 -5.32
CA ARG A 135 0.44 -14.81 -4.83
C ARG A 135 -0.69 -13.79 -4.73
N SER A 136 -0.41 -12.59 -4.21
CA SER A 136 -1.42 -11.54 -4.07
C SER A 136 -1.98 -11.09 -5.42
N PHE A 137 -1.14 -11.01 -6.46
CA PHE A 137 -1.58 -10.71 -7.82
C PHE A 137 -2.43 -11.82 -8.41
N LYS A 138 -2.05 -13.09 -8.24
CA LYS A 138 -2.88 -14.23 -8.68
C LYS A 138 -4.25 -14.21 -8.03
N VAL A 139 -4.32 -13.96 -6.71
CA VAL A 139 -5.60 -13.82 -6.01
C VAL A 139 -6.43 -12.68 -6.60
N LEU A 140 -5.82 -11.52 -6.86
CA LEU A 140 -6.52 -10.39 -7.47
C LEU A 140 -7.06 -10.73 -8.88
N GLU A 141 -6.24 -11.35 -9.73
CA GLU A 141 -6.62 -11.79 -11.08
C GLU A 141 -7.76 -12.81 -11.05
N GLU A 142 -7.71 -13.79 -10.14
CA GLU A 142 -8.78 -14.76 -9.93
C GLU A 142 -10.11 -14.09 -9.56
N LEU A 143 -10.07 -13.11 -8.66
CA LEU A 143 -11.27 -12.37 -8.23
C LEU A 143 -11.84 -11.49 -9.35
N LEU A 144 -10.98 -10.84 -10.14
CA LEU A 144 -11.38 -10.08 -11.33
C LEU A 144 -12.07 -10.99 -12.35
N LEU A 145 -11.50 -12.17 -12.62
CA LEU A 145 -12.07 -13.14 -13.55
C LEU A 145 -13.42 -13.67 -13.08
N GLN A 146 -13.55 -13.99 -11.78
CA GLN A 146 -14.81 -14.49 -11.19
C GLN A 146 -15.96 -13.49 -11.30
N GLU A 147 -15.66 -12.19 -11.20
CA GLU A 147 -16.64 -11.12 -11.37
C GLU A 147 -16.79 -10.69 -12.84
N GLY A 148 -16.11 -11.34 -13.79
CA GLY A 148 -16.20 -11.02 -15.21
C GLY A 148 -15.69 -9.61 -15.54
N VAL A 149 -14.59 -9.19 -14.93
CA VAL A 149 -13.90 -7.94 -15.24
C VAL A 149 -12.85 -8.22 -16.31
N GLU A 150 -13.07 -7.69 -17.53
CA GLU A 150 -12.14 -7.85 -18.66
C GLU A 150 -11.12 -6.71 -18.78
N GLU A 151 -11.36 -5.60 -18.08
CA GLU A 151 -10.47 -4.44 -18.07
C GLU A 151 -9.17 -4.75 -17.31
N ILE A 152 -8.05 -4.24 -17.84
CA ILE A 152 -6.72 -4.49 -17.29
C ILE A 152 -6.46 -3.60 -16.08
N SER A 153 -6.05 -4.21 -14.96
CA SER A 153 -5.53 -3.48 -13.81
C SER A 153 -4.08 -3.05 -14.04
N LEU A 154 -3.74 -1.82 -13.66
CA LEU A 154 -2.36 -1.33 -13.66
C LEU A 154 -1.80 -1.52 -12.25
N LEU A 155 -0.82 -2.42 -12.07
CA LEU A 155 -0.32 -2.86 -10.76
C LEU A 155 1.19 -2.58 -10.57
N ASN A 156 1.69 -1.45 -11.06
CA ASN A 156 3.11 -1.11 -11.00
C ASN A 156 3.59 -0.70 -9.59
#